data_AF-A0A2P8AW55-F1
#
_entry.id   AF-A0A2P8AW55-F1
#
_cell.length_a   1.000
_cell.length_b   1.000
_cell.length_c   1.000
_cell.angle_alpha   90.00
_cell.angle_beta   90.00
_cell.angle_gamma   90.00
#
_symmetry.space_group_name_H-M   'P 1'
#
loop_
_entity.id
_entity.type
_entity.pdbx_description
1 polymer ?
#
loop_
_entity_poly.entity_id
_entity_poly.type
_entity_poly.pdbx_seq_one_letter_code
_entity_poly.pdbx_strand_id
1 'polypeptide(L)'
;MRVGEQSTDPIDQILGEVPVPASLTPEDVRLAVRAVVVHAAEEWPAGPKCRNDGAAYPCRLHRWGRRVLEAHGLNERQIDALVRHGNPFVHVPFPFVLSGPSAGRPAASQPPRGPAGRAAAPPVRPALRPSGTGRPVAPPATRPRWPRAS
;
A
#
# COMPACT_ATOMS: atom_id res chain seq x y z
N MET A 1 -1.04 36.05 11.33
CA MET A 1 -0.19 34.92 10.85
C MET A 1 -1.01 33.64 11.04
N ARG A 2 -1.07 32.74 10.05
CA ARG A 2 -1.79 31.47 10.22
C ARG A 2 -0.86 30.49 10.94
N VAL A 3 -1.32 29.91 12.04
CA VAL A 3 -0.58 28.89 12.79
C VAL A 3 -0.59 27.62 11.95
N GLY A 4 0.46 27.45 11.14
CA GLY A 4 0.85 26.15 10.65
C GLY A 4 1.34 25.37 11.85
N GLU A 5 0.48 24.47 12.34
CA GLU A 5 0.69 23.61 13.50
C GLU A 5 1.83 22.63 13.19
N GLN A 6 3.06 23.11 13.35
CA GLN A 6 4.27 22.30 13.24
C GLN A 6 4.19 21.21 14.31
N SER A 7 4.25 19.96 13.88
CA SER A 7 4.26 18.77 14.73
C SER A 7 5.19 19.00 15.93
N THR A 8 4.62 19.11 17.13
CA THR A 8 5.36 19.42 18.37
C THR A 8 6.08 18.17 18.89
N ASP A 9 6.72 17.43 17.99
CA ASP A 9 7.53 16.27 18.28
C ASP A 9 8.98 16.72 18.44
N PRO A 10 9.64 16.49 19.60
CA PRO A 10 10.99 17.00 19.86
C PRO A 10 12.03 16.44 18.87
N ILE A 11 11.75 15.28 18.27
CA ILE A 11 12.59 14.66 17.23
C ILE A 11 12.55 15.47 15.93
N ASP A 12 11.41 16.07 15.57
CA ASP A 12 11.28 16.93 14.38
C ASP A 12 12.07 18.23 14.54
N GLN A 13 12.08 18.81 15.75
CA GLN A 13 12.84 20.04 16.04
C GLN A 13 14.36 19.84 15.95
N ILE A 14 14.85 18.65 16.32
CA ILE A 14 16.29 18.33 16.30
C ILE A 14 16.75 17.89 14.90
N LEU A 15 15.95 17.11 14.18
CA LEU A 15 16.35 16.50 12.91
C LEU A 15 15.86 17.26 11.67
N GLY A 16 14.93 18.21 11.81
CA GLY A 16 14.33 18.97 10.71
C GLY A 16 13.50 18.11 9.75
N GLU A 17 12.93 18.71 8.70
CA GLU A 17 12.26 17.95 7.64
C GLU A 17 13.27 17.04 6.89
N VAL A 18 12.90 15.78 6.61
CA VAL A 18 13.74 14.94 5.72
C VAL A 18 13.74 15.58 4.31
N PRO A 19 14.91 15.79 3.68
CA PRO A 19 14.96 16.36 2.33
C PRO A 19 14.38 15.38 1.29
N VAL A 20 13.80 15.94 0.22
CA VAL A 20 13.44 15.17 -0.97
C VAL A 20 14.69 15.07 -1.86
N PRO A 21 15.10 13.87 -2.33
CA PRO A 21 16.23 13.74 -3.24
C PRO A 21 16.02 14.53 -4.55
N ALA A 22 17.08 15.17 -5.05
CA ALA A 22 17.02 15.94 -6.30
C ALA A 22 16.71 15.08 -7.54
N SER A 23 17.09 13.81 -7.50
CA SER A 23 16.73 12.78 -8.48
C SER A 23 16.09 11.62 -7.74
N LEU A 24 14.82 11.32 -8.04
CA LEU A 24 14.11 10.22 -7.40
C LEU A 24 14.48 8.85 -8.00
N THR A 25 14.80 7.90 -7.15
CA THR A 25 15.02 6.49 -7.52
C THR A 25 13.76 5.65 -7.31
N PRO A 26 13.62 4.47 -7.95
CA PRO A 26 12.55 3.52 -7.65
C PRO A 26 12.54 3.08 -6.18
N GLU A 27 13.70 3.07 -5.53
CA GLU A 27 13.87 2.77 -4.11
C GLU A 27 13.28 3.87 -3.23
N ASP A 28 13.51 5.15 -3.54
CA ASP A 28 12.88 6.29 -2.83
C ASP A 28 11.36 6.21 -2.92
N VAL A 29 10.81 5.87 -4.10
CA VAL A 29 9.36 5.71 -4.30
C VAL A 29 8.81 4.57 -3.45
N ARG A 30 9.48 3.41 -3.39
CA ARG A 30 9.07 2.28 -2.51
C ARG A 30 9.10 2.68 -1.04
N LEU A 31 10.13 3.40 -0.60
CA LEU A 31 10.24 3.91 0.76
C LEU A 31 9.15 4.94 1.08
N ALA A 32 8.80 5.81 0.12
CA ALA A 32 7.75 6.81 0.28
C ALA A 32 6.33 6.18 0.35
N VAL A 33 6.04 5.15 -0.46
CA VAL A 33 4.81 4.34 -0.32
C VAL A 33 4.73 3.72 1.07
N ARG A 34 5.82 3.10 1.53
CA ARG A 34 5.88 2.51 2.87
C ARG A 34 5.67 3.57 3.95
N ALA A 35 6.27 4.75 3.81
CA ALA A 35 6.15 5.85 4.75
C ALA A 35 4.69 6.32 4.90
N VAL A 36 3.98 6.63 3.80
CA VAL A 36 2.59 7.10 3.90
C VAL A 36 1.63 6.02 4.42
N VAL A 37 1.86 4.75 4.07
CA VAL A 37 0.98 3.63 4.46
C VAL A 37 1.20 3.18 5.90
N VAL A 38 2.46 3.01 6.34
CA VAL A 38 2.79 2.55 7.70
C VAL A 38 2.54 3.66 8.72
N HIS A 39 2.87 4.91 8.37
CA HIS A 39 2.68 6.08 9.23
C HIS A 39 1.33 6.76 8.97
N ALA A 40 0.28 5.95 8.76
CA ALA A 40 -1.09 6.43 8.62
C ALA A 40 -1.64 6.97 9.94
N ALA A 41 -2.68 7.81 9.85
CA ALA A 41 -3.41 8.29 11.00
C ALA A 41 -4.15 7.16 11.74
N GLU A 42 -4.23 7.31 13.05
CA GLU A 42 -5.10 6.58 13.95
C GLU A 42 -5.85 7.59 14.83
N GLU A 43 -7.13 7.36 15.06
CA GLU A 43 -8.00 8.25 15.83
C GLU A 43 -7.82 7.99 17.33
N TRP A 44 -7.47 9.05 18.08
CA TRP A 44 -7.37 9.03 19.54
C TRP A 44 -8.24 10.14 20.13
N PRO A 45 -8.71 10.02 21.39
CA PRO A 45 -9.53 11.05 22.04
C PRO A 45 -8.90 12.44 22.11
N ALA A 46 -7.56 12.52 22.03
CA ALA A 46 -6.79 13.77 22.05
C ALA A 46 -6.40 14.30 20.65
N GLY A 47 -6.95 13.73 19.56
CA GLY A 47 -6.61 14.08 18.18
C GLY A 47 -5.84 12.96 17.44
N PRO A 48 -5.66 13.07 16.12
CA PRO A 48 -5.06 12.02 15.31
C PRO A 48 -3.57 11.84 15.59
N LYS A 49 -3.13 10.59 15.71
CA LYS A 49 -1.72 10.22 15.92
C LYS A 49 -1.22 9.31 14.82
N CYS A 50 0.09 9.28 14.62
CA CYS A 50 0.74 8.30 13.76
C CYS A 50 0.66 6.90 14.40
N ARG A 51 0.08 5.93 13.70
CA ARG A 51 -0.04 4.53 14.17
C ARG A 51 1.31 3.89 14.50
N ASN A 52 2.37 4.23 13.76
CA ASN A 52 3.69 3.64 13.94
C ASN A 52 4.53 4.36 15.00
N ASP A 53 4.48 5.69 15.04
CA ASP A 53 5.41 6.50 15.84
C ASP A 53 4.79 7.01 17.15
N GLY A 54 3.46 7.00 17.31
CA GLY A 54 2.76 7.61 18.45
C GLY A 54 2.79 9.15 18.51
N ALA A 55 3.58 9.76 17.62
CA ALA A 55 3.70 11.18 17.33
C ALA A 55 2.38 11.82 16.87
N ALA A 56 2.32 13.15 16.85
CA ALA A 56 1.22 13.87 16.22
C ALA A 56 1.15 13.53 14.72
N TYR A 57 -0.06 13.42 14.17
CA TYR A 57 -0.24 13.20 12.74
C TYR A 57 -0.47 14.53 12.00
N PRO A 58 0.17 14.78 10.84
CA PRO A 58 1.10 13.90 10.12
C PRO A 58 2.54 14.00 10.65
N CYS A 59 3.12 12.85 10.99
CA CYS A 59 4.50 12.77 11.47
C CYS A 59 5.53 12.98 10.35
N ARG A 60 6.80 13.20 10.73
CA ARG A 60 7.96 13.42 9.85
C ARG A 60 8.01 12.53 8.61
N LEU A 61 7.91 11.21 8.80
CA LEU A 61 8.04 10.24 7.71
C LEU A 61 6.82 10.26 6.79
N HIS A 62 5.61 10.47 7.32
CA HIS A 62 4.43 10.70 6.49
C HIS A 62 4.58 11.95 5.62
N ARG A 63 5.03 13.08 6.21
CA ARG A 63 5.26 14.35 5.48
C ARG A 63 6.37 14.25 4.43
N TRP A 64 7.39 13.43 4.65
CA TRP A 64 8.38 13.10 3.63
C TRP A 64 7.80 12.22 2.51
N GLY A 65 7.09 11.15 2.87
CA GLY A 65 6.49 10.23 1.90
C GLY A 65 5.52 10.91 0.94
N ARG A 66 4.65 11.81 1.44
CA ARG A 66 3.77 12.62 0.59
C ARG A 66 4.56 13.46 -0.42
N ARG A 67 5.54 14.24 0.04
CA ARG A 67 6.36 15.09 -0.84
C ARG A 67 7.15 14.31 -1.88
N VAL A 68 7.66 13.12 -1.56
CA VAL A 68 8.35 12.25 -2.53
C VAL A 68 7.35 11.70 -3.56
N LEU A 69 6.15 11.30 -3.15
CA LEU A 69 5.11 10.82 -4.09
C LEU A 69 4.55 11.96 -4.95
N GLU A 70 4.42 13.17 -4.42
CA GLU A 70 4.06 14.39 -5.15
C GLU A 70 5.15 14.79 -6.16
N ALA A 71 6.43 14.72 -5.77
CA ALA A 71 7.57 14.96 -6.67
C ALA A 71 7.75 13.86 -7.72
N HIS A 72 7.36 12.61 -7.40
CA HIS A 72 7.19 11.54 -8.39
C HIS A 72 6.03 11.87 -9.35
N GLY A 73 5.04 12.66 -8.90
CA GLY A 73 3.93 13.22 -9.67
C GLY A 73 2.56 12.60 -9.38
N LEU A 74 2.41 11.84 -8.29
CA LEU A 74 1.09 11.42 -7.82
C LEU A 74 0.33 12.65 -7.31
N ASN A 75 -0.97 12.71 -7.57
CA ASN A 75 -1.83 13.67 -6.91
C ASN A 75 -2.29 13.18 -5.52
N GLU A 76 -2.67 14.12 -4.68
CA GLU A 76 -3.20 13.90 -3.32
C GLU A 76 -4.26 12.78 -3.25
N ARG A 77 -5.19 12.71 -4.21
CA ARG A 77 -6.25 11.68 -4.20
C ARG A 77 -5.70 10.27 -4.42
N GLN A 78 -4.64 10.12 -5.20
CA GLN A 78 -3.93 8.85 -5.40
C GLN A 78 -3.14 8.46 -4.14
N ILE A 79 -2.49 9.42 -3.50
CA ILE A 79 -1.74 9.20 -2.24
C ILE A 79 -2.72 8.77 -1.14
N ASP A 80 -3.84 9.47 -0.97
CA ASP A 80 -4.87 9.10 0.01
C ASP A 80 -5.53 7.76 -0.31
N ALA A 81 -5.60 7.37 -1.58
CA ALA A 81 -6.05 6.03 -1.99
C ALA A 81 -5.02 4.94 -1.62
N LEU A 82 -3.71 5.20 -1.73
CA LEU A 82 -2.66 4.29 -1.23
C LEU A 82 -2.76 4.12 0.29
N VAL A 83 -2.92 5.22 1.04
CA VAL A 83 -3.08 5.20 2.51
C VAL A 83 -4.33 4.41 2.90
N ARG A 84 -5.47 4.64 2.24
CA ARG A 84 -6.72 3.88 2.47
C ARG A 84 -6.63 2.40 2.06
N HIS A 85 -5.84 2.07 1.04
CA HIS A 85 -5.61 0.69 0.61
C HIS A 85 -4.71 -0.09 1.59
N GLY A 86 -3.81 0.59 2.31
CA GLY A 86 -3.11 0.01 3.47
C GLY A 86 -1.99 -1.00 3.14
N ASN A 87 -1.70 -1.28 1.86
CA ASN A 87 -0.62 -2.17 1.46
C ASN A 87 0.68 -1.39 1.15
N PRO A 88 1.75 -1.52 1.97
CA PRO A 88 3.00 -0.77 1.79
C PRO A 88 3.91 -1.33 0.69
N PHE A 89 3.55 -2.47 0.07
CA PHE A 89 4.30 -3.12 -0.99
C PHE A 89 3.69 -2.90 -2.38
N VAL A 90 2.77 -1.93 -2.52
CA VAL A 90 2.26 -1.54 -3.84
C VAL A 90 3.38 -0.91 -4.65
N HIS A 91 3.68 -1.51 -5.80
CA HIS A 91 4.56 -0.90 -6.79
C HIS A 91 3.81 0.19 -7.55
N VAL A 92 4.25 1.43 -7.39
CA VAL A 92 3.87 2.55 -8.27
C VAL A 92 4.75 2.49 -9.52
N PRO A 93 4.20 2.52 -10.75
CA PRO A 93 5.00 2.46 -11.97
C PRO A 93 5.93 3.67 -12.10
N PHE A 94 7.18 3.41 -12.48
CA PHE A 94 8.20 4.40 -12.79
C PHE A 94 8.74 4.14 -14.22
N PRO A 95 8.91 5.15 -15.08
CA PRO A 95 8.33 6.49 -15.03
C PRO A 95 6.94 6.50 -15.67
N PHE A 96 6.05 7.38 -15.22
CA PHE A 96 5.01 7.87 -16.13
C PHE A 96 5.55 9.09 -16.88
N VAL A 97 5.78 8.93 -18.18
CA VAL A 97 5.60 10.07 -19.08
C VAL A 97 4.18 10.59 -18.89
N LEU A 98 4.02 11.91 -18.95
CA LEU A 98 2.79 12.66 -18.63
C LEU A 98 1.62 12.25 -19.54
N SER A 99 1.01 11.10 -19.27
CA SER A 99 -0.24 10.70 -19.86
C SER A 99 -1.30 11.64 -19.31
N GLY A 100 -1.82 12.51 -20.18
CA GLY A 100 -2.96 13.36 -19.87
C GLY A 100 -4.20 12.55 -19.45
N PRO A 101 -5.35 13.20 -19.19
CA PRO A 101 -6.54 12.52 -18.70
C PRO A 101 -6.83 11.31 -19.59
N SER A 102 -6.96 10.14 -18.96
CA SER A 102 -7.11 8.85 -19.65
C SER A 102 -8.41 8.83 -20.45
N ALA A 103 -8.32 9.31 -21.70
CA ALA A 103 -9.42 9.40 -22.61
C ALA A 103 -9.89 7.98 -22.95
N GLY A 104 -11.21 7.77 -22.78
CA GLY A 104 -11.93 6.52 -22.91
C GLY A 104 -11.18 5.32 -23.49
N ARG A 105 -10.94 4.31 -22.64
CA ARG A 105 -10.75 2.93 -23.08
C ARG A 105 -11.82 2.59 -24.13
N PRO A 106 -11.47 2.36 -25.41
CA PRO A 106 -12.46 1.96 -26.39
C PRO A 106 -13.04 0.61 -25.97
N ALA A 107 -14.34 0.43 -26.17
CA ALA A 107 -15.01 -0.83 -25.87
C ALA A 107 -14.40 -1.93 -26.76
N ALA A 108 -13.85 -2.97 -26.13
CA ALA A 108 -13.39 -4.14 -26.86
C ALA A 108 -14.59 -4.87 -27.45
N SER A 109 -14.80 -4.73 -28.75
CA SER A 109 -15.82 -5.44 -29.51
C SER A 109 -15.56 -6.94 -29.42
N GLN A 110 -16.37 -7.65 -28.63
CA GLN A 110 -16.29 -9.11 -28.58
C GLN A 110 -16.75 -9.69 -29.93
N PRO A 111 -16.00 -10.60 -30.56
CA PRO A 111 -16.51 -11.34 -31.70
C PRO A 111 -17.62 -12.31 -31.25
N PRO A 112 -18.67 -12.54 -32.06
CA PRO A 112 -19.80 -13.37 -31.67
C PRO A 112 -19.40 -14.85 -31.51
N ARG A 113 -19.91 -15.50 -30.45
CA ARG A 113 -19.79 -16.95 -30.28
C ARG A 113 -20.64 -17.69 -31.32
N GLY A 114 -20.02 -18.56 -32.10
CA GLY A 114 -20.71 -19.57 -32.90
C GLY A 114 -21.31 -20.70 -32.03
N PRO A 115 -22.33 -21.43 -32.54
CA PRO A 115 -23.09 -22.43 -31.77
C PRO A 115 -22.38 -23.79 -31.62
N ALA A 116 -22.91 -24.60 -30.72
CA ALA A 116 -22.29 -25.82 -30.19
C ALA A 116 -22.30 -27.04 -31.15
N GLY A 117 -21.25 -27.87 -31.05
CA GLY A 117 -21.16 -29.23 -31.60
C GLY A 117 -21.00 -30.28 -30.49
N ARG A 118 -21.65 -31.43 -30.65
CA ARG A 118 -21.63 -32.59 -29.72
C ARG A 118 -20.51 -33.60 -30.04
N ALA A 119 -20.41 -34.65 -29.20
CA ALA A 119 -19.62 -35.89 -29.32
C ALA A 119 -18.15 -35.80 -28.84
N ALA A 120 -17.54 -36.81 -28.20
CA ALA A 120 -18.04 -38.08 -27.63
C ALA A 120 -17.10 -38.58 -26.49
N ALA A 121 -17.46 -39.69 -25.83
CA ALA A 121 -16.70 -40.39 -24.77
C ALA A 121 -16.56 -41.90 -25.12
N PRO A 122 -15.85 -42.77 -24.34
CA PRO A 122 -14.98 -42.53 -23.19
C PRO A 122 -13.47 -42.72 -23.57
N PRO A 123 -12.68 -43.81 -23.29
CA PRO A 123 -12.85 -45.03 -22.49
C PRO A 123 -12.20 -44.92 -21.08
N VAL A 124 -11.44 -45.95 -20.61
CA VAL A 124 -10.93 -46.14 -19.23
C VAL A 124 -9.56 -46.86 -19.23
N ARG A 125 -8.67 -46.60 -18.24
CA ARG A 125 -7.73 -47.59 -17.61
C ARG A 125 -7.02 -47.01 -16.35
N PRO A 126 -6.37 -47.82 -15.47
CA PRO A 126 -6.56 -47.66 -14.01
C PRO A 126 -5.36 -47.19 -13.16
N ALA A 127 -5.73 -46.76 -11.94
CA ALA A 127 -5.06 -46.93 -10.64
C ALA A 127 -3.53 -46.77 -10.47
N LEU A 128 -3.15 -45.86 -9.55
CA LEU A 128 -2.19 -46.16 -8.46
C LEU A 128 -2.27 -45.09 -7.35
N ARG A 129 -2.48 -45.52 -6.10
CA ARG A 129 -2.22 -44.72 -4.89
C ARG A 129 -0.78 -44.97 -4.44
N PRO A 130 -0.09 -43.93 -3.92
CA PRO A 130 0.65 -44.13 -2.67
C PRO A 130 0.17 -43.19 -1.57
N SER A 131 0.20 -43.69 -0.33
CA SER A 131 0.00 -42.89 0.88
C SER A 131 1.20 -41.96 1.12
N GLY A 132 0.96 -40.69 1.45
CA GLY A 132 1.99 -39.72 1.81
C GLY A 132 1.60 -38.93 3.06
N THR A 133 2.23 -39.25 4.19
CA THR A 133 2.02 -38.59 5.49
C THR A 133 2.70 -37.21 5.54
N GLY A 134 2.01 -36.18 6.04
CA GLY A 134 2.66 -34.88 6.30
C GLY A 134 1.71 -33.71 6.49
N ARG A 135 1.04 -33.61 7.65
CA ARG A 135 0.31 -32.41 8.05
C ARG A 135 1.30 -31.42 8.69
N PRO A 136 1.55 -30.22 8.13
CA PRO A 136 2.32 -29.21 8.83
C PRO A 136 1.52 -28.70 10.03
N VAL A 137 2.06 -28.91 11.24
CA VAL A 137 1.54 -28.29 12.45
C VAL A 137 2.05 -26.85 12.50
N ALA A 138 1.15 -25.89 12.36
CA ALA A 138 1.49 -24.49 12.59
C ALA A 138 1.74 -24.26 14.10
N PRO A 139 2.84 -23.59 14.50
CA PRO A 139 3.04 -23.20 15.88
C PRO A 139 1.99 -22.14 16.30
N PRO A 140 1.53 -22.13 17.55
CA PRO A 140 0.60 -21.11 18.01
C PRO A 140 1.27 -19.73 18.03
N ALA A 141 0.66 -18.77 17.32
CA ALA A 141 1.11 -17.39 17.33
C ALA A 141 0.77 -16.70 18.66
N THR A 142 1.73 -16.71 19.60
CA THR A 142 1.63 -15.95 20.86
C THR A 142 1.62 -14.45 20.57
N ARG A 143 0.44 -13.84 20.49
CA ARG A 143 0.29 -12.38 20.40
C ARG A 143 0.54 -11.79 21.80
N PRO A 144 1.43 -10.78 21.97
CA PRO A 144 1.55 -10.08 23.24
C PRO A 144 0.22 -9.35 23.53
N ARG A 145 -0.41 -9.68 24.66
CA ARG A 145 -1.56 -8.93 25.20
C ARG A 145 -1.04 -7.75 26.00
N TRP A 146 -1.08 -6.56 25.42
CA TRP A 146 -0.90 -5.32 26.17
C TRP A 146 -2.11 -5.10 27.09
N PRO A 147 -1.91 -4.62 28.34
CA PRO A 147 -3.01 -4.28 29.22
C PRO A 147 -3.76 -3.07 28.65
N ARG A 148 -5.07 -3.21 28.47
CA ARG A 148 -5.95 -2.08 28.21
C ARG A 148 -6.15 -1.35 29.54
N ALA A 149 -5.73 -0.09 29.64
CA ALA A 149 -6.05 0.73 30.79
C ALA A 149 -7.58 0.94 30.86
N SER A 150 -8.12 0.81 32.07
CA SER A 150 -9.52 1.13 32.43
C SER A 150 -9.64 2.60 32.85
#